data_AF-A0A8T4BV87-F1
#
_entry.id   AF-A0A8T4BV87-F1
#
_cell.length_a   1.000
_cell.length_b   1.000
_cell.length_c   1.000
_cell.angle_alpha   90.00
_cell.angle_beta   90.00
_cell.angle_gamma   90.00
#
_symmetry.space_group_name_H-M   'P 1'
#
loop_
_entity.id
_entity.type
_entity.pdbx_description
1 polymer ?
#
loop_
_entity_poly.entity_id
_entity_poly.type
_entity_poly.pdbx_seq_one_letter_code
_entity_poly.pdbx_strand_id
1 'polypeptide(L)'
;MFDPELVKKIGDYIKENLKKGFSLESIKHVLLESGYSPGLVIESINSLKEKGILKEKKVSNVFGLEDIHKYKKEIKNLKNKIEELDEDIESKEFLLKGYKRKNKIYFSLLTTVVIIFLFGLFFGFYLIEDINEFIKSRNEAVGSNGVGCVESWICSDWSDCENNQKVRTCNDQNACGTEISKPELVMACDVTTIEGDYNITNNNLTNLTGNFGNGGNITYPPCYNTGCTMSNPVIPCWCGSVLADLENPWCCLSTNDVYSSIDQEGCIFCGGEPSLPGNP
;
A
#
# COMPACT_ATOMS: atom_id res chain seq x y z
N MET A 1 14.60 74.94 24.41
CA MET A 1 15.04 75.11 25.81
C MET A 1 14.29 74.10 26.64
N PHE A 2 14.97 73.30 27.46
CA PHE A 2 14.32 72.28 28.29
C PHE A 2 13.63 72.91 29.50
N ASP A 3 12.56 72.28 29.98
CA ASP A 3 11.88 72.68 31.21
C ASP A 3 12.84 72.57 32.41
N PRO A 4 13.13 73.67 33.12
CA PRO A 4 14.03 73.68 34.27
C PRO A 4 13.59 72.73 35.41
N GLU A 5 12.29 72.53 35.60
CA GLU A 5 11.78 71.64 36.64
C GLU A 5 12.10 70.18 36.29
N LEU A 6 11.96 69.82 35.01
CA LEU A 6 12.29 68.50 34.51
C LEU A 6 13.79 68.22 34.57
N VAL A 7 14.64 69.19 34.20
CA VAL A 7 16.11 69.10 34.32
C VAL A 7 16.51 68.86 35.78
N LYS A 8 15.87 69.56 36.72
CA LYS A 8 16.12 69.37 38.15
C LYS A 8 15.72 67.98 38.61
N LYS A 9 14.53 67.49 38.22
CA LYS A 9 14.02 66.16 38.59
C LYS A 9 14.96 65.04 38.10
N ILE A 10 15.45 65.13 36.87
CA ILE A 10 16.41 64.18 36.32
C ILE A 10 17.77 64.30 37.03
N GLY A 11 18.22 65.52 37.34
CA GLY A 11 19.43 65.74 38.12
C GLY A 11 19.38 65.10 39.51
N ASP A 12 18.25 65.20 40.20
CA ASP A 12 18.03 64.57 41.52
C ASP A 12 18.05 63.04 41.42
N TYR A 13 17.41 62.48 40.38
CA TYR A 13 17.46 61.04 40.10
C TYR A 13 18.89 60.55 39.84
N ILE A 14 19.66 61.26 39.01
CA ILE A 14 21.06 60.91 38.73
C ILE A 14 21.88 60.94 40.03
N LYS A 15 21.73 61.99 40.84
CA LYS A 15 22.44 62.16 42.10
C LYS A 15 22.13 61.04 43.10
N GLU A 16 20.86 60.63 43.20
CA GLU A 16 20.46 59.55 44.10
C GLU A 16 21.05 58.19 43.68
N ASN A 17 21.02 57.87 42.38
CA ASN A 17 21.55 56.60 41.89
C ASN A 17 23.07 56.53 41.93
N LEU A 18 23.77 57.65 41.74
CA LEU A 18 25.21 57.70 41.95
C LEU A 18 25.59 57.39 43.41
N LYS A 19 24.80 57.87 44.39
CA LYS A 19 25.01 57.52 45.81
C LYS A 19 24.80 56.03 46.08
N LYS A 20 23.96 55.36 45.28
CA LYS A 20 23.73 53.91 45.36
C LYS A 20 24.83 53.09 44.66
N GLY A 21 25.81 53.74 44.02
CA GLY A 21 26.95 53.08 43.38
C GLY A 21 26.74 52.74 41.89
N PHE A 22 25.64 53.19 41.28
CA PHE A 22 25.44 53.00 39.84
C PHE A 22 26.43 53.84 39.02
N SER A 23 26.90 53.30 37.91
CA SER A 23 27.75 54.05 36.98
C SER A 23 26.91 55.12 36.26
N LEU A 24 27.54 56.26 35.93
CA LEU A 24 26.87 57.34 35.20
C LEU A 24 26.31 56.85 33.85
N GLU A 25 27.02 55.94 33.18
CA GLU A 25 26.65 55.36 31.90
C GLU A 25 25.44 54.43 32.02
N SER A 26 25.35 53.63 33.09
CA SER A 26 24.16 52.82 33.38
C SER A 26 22.93 53.71 33.62
N ILE A 27 23.10 54.81 34.36
CA ILE A 27 22.01 55.76 34.64
C ILE A 27 21.56 56.46 33.35
N LYS A 28 22.50 56.88 32.48
CA LYS A 28 22.19 57.45 31.16
C LYS A 28 21.33 56.49 30.34
N HIS A 29 21.72 55.22 30.28
CA HIS A 29 20.99 54.20 29.52
C HIS A 29 19.54 54.07 29.98
N VAL A 30 19.32 53.95 31.29
CA VAL A 30 17.96 53.83 31.88
C VAL A 30 17.10 55.06 31.58
N LEU A 31 17.68 56.26 31.64
CA LEU A 31 16.95 57.49 31.30
C LEU A 31 16.55 57.53 29.81
N LEU A 32 17.42 57.07 28.91
CA LEU A 32 17.10 56.99 27.49
C LEU A 32 16.01 55.96 27.20
N GLU A 33 16.07 54.77 27.83
CA GLU A 33 15.03 53.74 27.73
C GLU A 33 13.69 54.19 28.33
N SER A 34 13.73 55.07 29.34
CA SER A 34 12.54 55.68 29.93
C SER A 34 11.93 56.78 29.06
N GLY A 35 12.46 57.02 27.86
CA GLY A 35 11.93 57.96 26.87
C GLY A 35 12.42 59.40 27.02
N TYR A 36 13.41 59.68 27.89
CA TYR A 36 13.99 61.02 27.97
C TYR A 36 14.89 61.31 26.77
N SER A 37 14.75 62.50 26.19
CA SER A 37 15.59 62.89 25.06
C SER A 37 17.08 62.96 25.46
N PRO A 38 18.02 62.58 24.59
CA PRO A 38 19.46 62.64 24.89
C PRO A 38 19.93 64.03 25.32
N GLY A 39 19.42 65.10 24.68
CA GLY A 39 19.78 66.47 25.02
C GLY A 39 19.39 66.85 26.45
N LEU A 40 18.20 66.43 26.91
CA LEU A 40 17.72 66.69 28.26
C LEU A 40 18.57 65.97 29.33
N VAL A 41 18.97 64.73 29.04
CA VAL A 41 19.85 63.93 29.91
C VAL A 41 21.23 64.60 30.02
N ILE A 42 21.80 65.02 28.88
CA ILE A 42 23.10 65.72 28.84
C ILE A 42 23.03 67.04 29.61
N GLU A 43 21.99 67.84 29.42
CA GLU A 43 21.79 69.12 30.11
C GLU A 43 21.71 68.93 31.63
N SER A 44 20.96 67.92 32.08
CA SER A 44 20.84 67.57 33.49
C SER A 44 22.18 67.16 34.10
N ILE A 45 23.00 66.41 33.35
CA ILE A 45 24.35 66.03 33.77
C ILE A 45 25.27 67.26 33.85
N ASN A 46 25.22 68.15 32.86
CA ASN A 46 26.03 69.37 32.86
C ASN A 46 25.67 70.27 34.04
N SER A 47 24.38 70.44 34.35
CA SER A 47 23.93 71.19 35.54
C SER A 47 24.52 70.61 36.84
N LEU A 48 24.65 69.28 36.95
CA LEU A 48 25.28 68.64 38.12
C LEU A 48 26.81 68.83 38.14
N LYS A 49 27.47 68.89 36.98
CA LYS A 49 28.90 69.19 36.86
C LYS A 49 29.21 70.63 37.29
N GLU A 50 28.43 71.59 36.81
CA GLU A 50 28.56 73.01 37.17
C GLU A 50 28.38 73.22 38.68
N LYS A 51 27.49 72.46 39.31
CA LYS A 51 27.29 72.45 40.77
C LYS A 51 28.39 71.73 41.55
N GLY A 52 29.40 71.16 40.88
CA GLY A 52 30.49 70.41 41.50
C GLY A 52 30.08 69.08 42.13
N ILE A 53 28.85 68.59 41.86
CA ILE A 53 28.34 67.32 42.38
C ILE A 53 29.00 66.17 41.64
N LEU A 54 29.11 66.29 40.32
CA LEU A 54 29.89 65.39 39.49
C LEU A 54 31.32 65.92 39.42
N LYS A 55 32.21 65.36 40.24
CA LYS A 55 33.65 65.53 40.00
C LYS A 55 33.94 64.86 38.68
N GLU A 56 34.38 65.63 37.68
CA GLU A 56 35.01 65.03 36.52
C GLU A 56 36.19 64.22 37.04
N LYS A 57 35.99 62.90 37.08
CA LYS A 57 37.11 61.99 37.19
C LYS A 57 37.90 62.31 35.92
N LYS A 58 38.95 63.12 36.04
CA LYS A 58 39.94 63.29 34.98
C LYS A 58 40.30 61.86 34.64
N VAL A 59 39.79 61.38 33.52
CA VAL A 59 40.22 60.14 32.93
C VAL A 59 41.63 60.49 32.50
N SER A 60 42.57 60.40 33.44
CA SER A 60 43.99 60.49 33.17
C SER A 60 44.23 59.38 32.17
N ASN A 61 44.34 59.83 30.94
CA ASN A 61 44.10 59.07 29.74
C ASN A 61 45.29 58.15 29.51
N VAL A 62 45.36 57.06 30.26
CA VAL A 62 46.30 55.96 30.02
C VAL A 62 45.63 54.70 30.56
N PHE A 63 44.61 54.19 29.87
CA PHE A 63 44.60 52.74 29.70
C PHE A 63 45.93 52.44 29.00
N GLY A 64 46.82 51.72 29.67
CA GLY A 64 48.13 51.45 29.10
C GLY A 64 47.95 50.85 27.72
N LEU A 65 48.82 51.20 26.76
CA LEU A 65 48.87 50.52 25.46
C LEU A 65 48.91 48.99 25.63
N GLU A 66 49.47 48.52 26.74
CA GLU A 66 49.46 47.12 27.18
C GLU A 66 48.07 46.56 27.45
N ASP A 67 47.18 47.30 28.13
CA ASP A 67 45.80 46.88 28.39
C ASP A 67 45.01 46.77 27.08
N ILE A 68 45.20 47.72 26.16
CA ILE A 68 44.58 47.69 24.84
C ILE A 68 45.02 46.44 24.06
N HIS A 69 46.30 46.09 24.10
CA HIS A 69 46.81 44.86 23.47
C HIS A 69 46.21 43.60 24.09
N LYS A 70 46.07 43.55 25.41
CA LYS A 70 45.41 42.45 26.12
C LYS A 70 43.97 42.27 25.68
N TYR A 71 43.17 43.36 25.69
CA TYR A 71 41.78 43.30 25.25
C TYR A 71 41.65 42.92 23.76
N LYS A 72 42.55 43.40 22.91
CA LYS A 72 42.55 43.02 21.48
C LYS A 72 42.78 41.52 21.29
N LYS A 73 43.64 40.90 22.11
CA LYS A 73 43.87 39.45 22.09
C LYS A 73 42.64 38.68 22.59
N GLU A 74 42.00 39.15 23.66
CA GLU A 74 40.77 38.55 24.19
C GLU A 74 39.61 38.63 23.18
N ILE A 75 39.43 39.78 22.52
CA ILE A 75 38.43 39.96 21.45
C ILE A 75 38.70 39.00 20.29
N LYS A 76 39.96 38.82 19.88
CA LYS A 76 40.31 37.87 18.82
C LYS A 76 39.98 36.43 19.22
N ASN A 77 40.29 36.03 20.45
CA ASN A 77 39.96 34.70 20.96
C ASN A 77 38.44 34.47 21.03
N LEU A 78 37.68 35.47 21.47
CA LEU A 78 36.22 35.40 21.51
C LEU A 78 35.61 35.29 20.11
N LYS A 79 36.13 36.01 19.12
CA LYS A 79 35.69 35.89 17.72
C LYS A 79 35.84 34.46 17.20
N ASN A 80 37.01 33.86 17.41
CA ASN A 80 37.24 32.48 16.97
C ASN A 80 36.28 31.48 17.65
N LYS A 81 35.98 31.67 18.94
CA LYS A 81 34.99 30.83 19.65
C LYS A 81 33.57 31.00 19.11
N ILE A 82 33.22 32.20 18.66
CA ILE A 82 31.91 32.45 18.04
C ILE A 82 31.82 31.73 16.69
N GLU A 83 32.87 31.78 15.87
CA GLU A 83 32.93 31.05 14.60
C GLU A 83 32.81 29.53 14.81
N GLU A 84 33.50 28.96 15.80
CA GLU A 84 33.38 27.53 16.14
C GLU A 84 31.96 27.13 16.60
N LEU A 85 31.27 28.01 17.34
CA LEU A 85 29.88 27.77 17.75
C LEU A 85 28.89 27.89 16.60
N ASP A 86 29.13 28.77 15.63
CA ASP A 86 28.27 28.96 14.47
C ASP A 86 28.26 27.70 13.58
N GLU A 87 29.44 27.09 13.37
CA GLU A 87 29.57 25.81 12.65
C GLU A 87 28.82 24.66 13.36
N ASP A 88 28.86 24.60 14.69
CA ASP A 88 28.12 23.58 15.47
C ASP A 88 26.60 23.80 15.42
N ILE A 89 26.15 25.06 15.39
CA ILE A 89 24.73 25.40 15.22
C ILE A 89 24.24 24.98 13.84
N GLU A 90 24.97 25.29 12.76
CA GLU A 90 24.60 24.90 11.40
C GLU A 90 24.53 23.37 11.23
N SER A 91 25.47 22.64 11.83
CA SER A 91 25.47 21.16 11.85
C SER A 91 24.22 20.60 12.54
N LYS A 92 23.85 21.14 13.70
CA LYS A 92 22.64 20.73 14.44
C LYS A 92 21.35 21.09 13.70
N GLU A 93 21.31 22.24 13.03
CA GLU A 93 20.18 22.60 12.18
C GLU A 93 19.99 21.61 11.02
N PHE A 94 21.08 21.15 10.41
CA PHE A 94 21.02 20.15 9.34
C PHE A 94 20.45 18.82 9.84
N LEU A 95 20.89 18.36 11.02
CA LEU A 95 20.35 17.15 11.66
C LEU A 95 18.86 17.28 12.01
N LEU A 96 18.43 18.44 12.52
CA LEU A 96 17.03 18.73 12.82
C LEU A 96 16.16 18.75 11.55
N LYS A 97 16.66 19.32 10.44
CA LYS A 97 15.99 19.28 9.13
C LYS A 97 15.84 17.84 8.62
N GLY A 98 16.87 17.01 8.82
CA GLY A 98 16.84 15.58 8.49
C GLY A 98 15.80 14.80 9.31
N TYR A 99 15.74 15.04 10.62
CA TYR A 99 14.78 14.39 11.52
C TYR A 99 13.32 14.73 11.17
N LYS A 100 13.03 16.01 10.88
CA LYS A 100 11.69 16.45 10.46
C LYS A 100 11.22 15.77 9.18
N ARG A 101 12.12 15.53 8.20
CA ARG A 101 11.77 14.81 6.96
C ARG A 101 11.38 13.36 7.22
N LYS A 102 12.15 12.63 8.04
CA LYS A 102 11.86 11.23 8.37
C LYS A 102 10.53 11.08 9.14
N ASN A 103 10.27 11.98 10.09
CA ASN A 103 9.04 11.95 10.88
C ASN A 103 7.79 12.23 10.02
N LYS A 104 7.90 13.09 8.99
CA LYS A 104 6.79 13.36 8.05
C LYS A 104 6.39 12.11 7.25
N ILE A 105 7.36 11.30 6.82
CA ILE A 105 7.10 10.05 6.10
C ILE A 105 6.42 9.04 7.03
N TYR A 106 6.92 8.88 8.26
CA TYR A 106 6.32 7.97 9.24
C TYR A 106 4.88 8.36 9.57
N PHE A 107 4.61 9.64 9.78
CA PHE A 107 3.26 10.14 10.02
C PHE A 107 2.34 9.88 8.81
N SER A 108 2.83 10.13 7.59
CA SER A 108 2.08 9.84 6.37
C SER A 108 1.72 8.36 6.23
N LEU A 109 2.67 7.45 6.47
CA LEU A 109 2.44 6.00 6.42
C LEU A 109 1.50 5.53 7.53
N LEU A 110 1.63 6.09 8.73
CA LEU A 110 0.74 5.77 9.84
C LEU A 110 -0.71 6.20 9.53
N THR A 111 -0.89 7.39 8.95
CA THR A 111 -2.23 7.86 8.57
C THR A 111 -2.88 7.00 7.49
N THR A 112 -2.12 6.53 6.49
CA THR A 112 -2.67 5.66 5.43
C THR A 112 -3.09 4.30 5.98
N VAL A 113 -2.30 3.71 6.88
CA VAL A 113 -2.64 2.44 7.55
C VAL A 113 -3.92 2.58 8.38
N VAL A 114 -4.05 3.67 9.14
CA VAL A 114 -5.27 3.94 9.94
C VAL A 114 -6.49 4.10 9.02
N ILE A 115 -6.35 4.82 7.91
CA ILE A 115 -7.45 5.01 6.94
C ILE A 115 -7.88 3.66 6.36
N ILE A 116 -6.94 2.82 5.92
CA ILE A 116 -7.25 1.48 5.37
C ILE A 116 -7.99 0.63 6.41
N PHE A 117 -7.56 0.66 7.66
CA PHE A 117 -8.22 -0.07 8.75
C PHE A 117 -9.66 0.42 8.98
N LEU A 118 -9.88 1.73 8.99
CA LEU A 118 -11.21 2.32 9.13
C LEU A 118 -12.12 1.99 7.95
N PHE A 119 -11.60 2.01 6.72
CA PHE A 119 -12.34 1.55 5.55
C PHE A 119 -12.70 0.07 5.66
N GLY A 120 -11.77 -0.78 6.09
CA GLY A 120 -12.04 -2.21 6.30
C GLY A 120 -13.13 -2.45 7.34
N LEU A 121 -13.14 -1.71 8.44
CA LEU A 121 -14.20 -1.77 9.44
C LEU A 121 -15.54 -1.32 8.85
N PHE A 122 -15.55 -0.20 8.11
CA PHE A 122 -16.76 0.33 7.49
C PHE A 122 -17.36 -0.65 6.47
N PHE A 123 -16.55 -1.21 5.58
CA PHE A 123 -16.98 -2.26 4.65
C PHE A 123 -17.44 -3.53 5.38
N GLY A 124 -16.77 -3.91 6.46
CA GLY A 124 -17.18 -5.04 7.30
C GLY A 124 -18.58 -4.84 7.88
N PHE A 125 -18.89 -3.65 8.41
CA PHE A 125 -20.24 -3.32 8.88
C PHE A 125 -21.27 -3.34 7.76
N TYR A 126 -20.93 -2.80 6.58
CA TYR A 126 -21.81 -2.80 5.41
C TYR A 126 -22.19 -4.23 4.98
N LEU A 127 -21.20 -5.13 4.90
CA LEU A 127 -21.44 -6.54 4.55
C LEU A 127 -22.28 -7.28 5.61
N ILE A 128 -22.15 -6.92 6.89
CA ILE A 128 -22.94 -7.54 7.97
C ILE A 128 -24.43 -7.18 7.83
N GLU A 129 -24.75 -5.95 7.44
CA GLU A 129 -26.15 -5.54 7.20
C GLU A 129 -26.78 -6.35 6.07
N ASP A 130 -26.09 -6.51 4.94
CA ASP A 130 -26.57 -7.30 3.80
C ASP A 130 -26.78 -8.78 4.17
N ILE A 131 -25.86 -9.36 4.95
CA ILE A 131 -25.98 -10.76 5.41
C ILE A 131 -27.19 -10.93 6.34
N ASN A 132 -27.47 -9.95 7.21
CA ASN A 132 -28.62 -10.02 8.12
C ASN A 132 -29.96 -9.97 7.36
N GLU A 133 -30.05 -9.15 6.32
CA GLU A 133 -31.24 -9.09 5.45
C GLU A 133 -31.44 -10.42 4.70
N PHE A 134 -30.35 -11.02 4.19
CA PHE A 134 -30.38 -12.33 3.56
C PHE A 134 -30.76 -13.48 4.50
N ILE A 135 -30.31 -13.45 5.76
CA ILE A 135 -30.71 -14.44 6.77
C ILE A 135 -32.19 -14.30 7.11
N LYS A 136 -32.68 -13.06 7.23
CA LYS A 136 -34.09 -12.77 7.50
C LYS A 136 -35.00 -13.33 6.40
N SER A 137 -34.65 -13.12 5.14
CA SER A 137 -35.44 -13.64 4.00
C SER A 137 -35.49 -15.16 3.94
N ARG A 138 -34.40 -15.86 4.31
CA ARG A 138 -34.39 -17.32 4.39
C ARG A 138 -35.25 -17.87 5.53
N ASN A 139 -35.27 -17.22 6.69
CA ASN A 139 -36.07 -17.70 7.84
C ASN A 139 -37.58 -17.54 7.61
N GLU A 140 -38.00 -16.51 6.88
CA GLU A 140 -39.42 -16.35 6.50
C GLU A 140 -39.87 -17.41 5.47
N ALA A 141 -38.96 -17.88 4.60
CA ALA A 141 -39.24 -18.98 3.68
C ALA A 141 -39.34 -20.37 4.38
N VAL A 142 -38.76 -20.52 5.57
CA VAL A 142 -38.79 -21.78 6.36
C VAL A 142 -39.95 -21.81 7.37
N GLY A 143 -40.71 -20.70 7.49
CA GLY A 143 -41.90 -20.60 8.35
C GLY A 143 -43.19 -21.16 7.73
N SER A 144 -43.18 -21.55 6.46
CA SER A 144 -44.20 -22.44 5.92
C SER A 144 -43.79 -23.86 6.27
N ASN A 145 -44.67 -24.61 6.94
CA ASN A 145 -44.57 -26.05 7.21
C ASN A 145 -44.52 -26.90 5.91
N GLY A 146 -43.76 -26.49 4.90
CA GLY A 146 -43.23 -27.33 3.86
C GLY A 146 -41.96 -28.00 4.35
N VAL A 147 -42.08 -28.87 5.36
CA VAL A 147 -41.23 -30.06 5.35
C VAL A 147 -41.54 -30.69 4.00
N GLY A 148 -40.64 -30.52 3.03
CA GLY A 148 -40.80 -31.06 1.69
C GLY A 148 -41.24 -32.50 1.86
N CYS A 149 -42.40 -32.85 1.32
CA CYS A 149 -42.93 -34.19 1.48
C CYS A 149 -41.89 -35.13 0.88
N VAL A 150 -41.24 -35.91 1.74
CA VAL A 150 -40.23 -36.88 1.30
C VAL A 150 -41.01 -38.05 0.73
N GLU A 151 -40.91 -38.21 -0.58
CA GLU A 151 -41.53 -39.33 -1.29
C GLU A 151 -41.07 -40.67 -0.70
N SER A 152 -42.02 -41.58 -0.48
CA SER A 152 -41.74 -42.93 0.03
C SER A 152 -42.45 -43.94 -0.86
N TRP A 153 -41.71 -44.53 -1.79
CA TRP A 153 -42.28 -45.41 -2.81
C TRP A 153 -42.28 -46.87 -2.37
N ILE A 154 -43.46 -47.49 -2.38
CA ILE A 154 -43.62 -48.94 -2.24
C ILE A 154 -43.95 -49.50 -3.62
N CYS A 155 -43.09 -50.40 -4.12
CA CYS A 155 -43.27 -51.02 -5.43
C CYS A 155 -43.66 -52.51 -5.31
N SER A 156 -44.45 -52.99 -6.26
CA SER A 156 -44.68 -54.42 -6.45
C SER A 156 -43.41 -55.11 -6.97
N ASP A 157 -43.39 -56.45 -6.91
CA ASP A 157 -42.41 -57.25 -7.65
C ASP A 157 -42.52 -56.97 -9.16
N TRP A 158 -41.44 -57.26 -9.89
CA TRP A 158 -41.43 -57.20 -11.35
C TRP A 158 -42.31 -58.30 -11.94
N SER A 159 -43.07 -57.97 -13.00
CA SER A 159 -43.80 -58.97 -13.77
C SER A 159 -42.86 -59.99 -14.43
N ASP A 160 -43.44 -61.08 -14.93
CA ASP A 160 -42.74 -61.94 -15.86
C ASP A 160 -42.29 -61.16 -17.10
N CYS A 161 -41.27 -61.71 -17.77
CA CYS A 161 -40.73 -61.12 -18.98
C CYS A 161 -41.71 -61.28 -20.15
N GLU A 162 -42.35 -60.19 -20.58
CA GLU A 162 -43.17 -60.15 -21.78
C GLU A 162 -42.57 -59.17 -22.78
N ASN A 163 -42.37 -59.60 -24.03
CA ASN A 163 -41.78 -58.76 -25.08
C ASN A 163 -40.42 -58.12 -24.70
N ASN A 164 -39.55 -58.87 -24.02
CA ASN A 164 -38.25 -58.42 -23.50
C ASN A 164 -38.32 -57.29 -22.45
N GLN A 165 -39.49 -57.08 -21.82
CA GLN A 165 -39.68 -56.10 -20.75
C GLN A 165 -40.38 -56.73 -19.55
N LYS A 166 -40.07 -56.22 -18.36
CA LYS A 166 -40.80 -56.48 -17.12
C LYS A 166 -41.30 -55.16 -16.55
N VAL A 167 -42.50 -55.18 -16.00
CA VAL A 167 -43.20 -53.99 -15.50
C VAL A 167 -43.49 -54.16 -14.02
N ARG A 168 -43.45 -53.07 -13.25
CA ARG A 168 -43.91 -53.03 -11.86
C ARG A 168 -44.73 -51.77 -11.61
N THR A 169 -45.50 -51.77 -10.52
CA THR A 169 -46.27 -50.61 -10.07
C THR A 169 -45.66 -50.06 -8.79
N CYS A 170 -45.58 -48.74 -8.66
CA CYS A 170 -45.07 -48.07 -7.45
C CYS A 170 -46.08 -47.04 -6.97
N ASN A 171 -46.40 -47.06 -5.68
CA ASN A 171 -47.31 -46.12 -5.03
C ASN A 171 -46.54 -45.26 -4.03
N ASP A 172 -46.77 -43.95 -4.07
CA ASP A 172 -46.23 -43.01 -3.10
C ASP A 172 -47.05 -43.10 -1.81
N GLN A 173 -46.43 -43.64 -0.76
CA GLN A 173 -47.03 -43.85 0.55
C GLN A 173 -47.37 -42.53 1.26
N ASN A 174 -46.63 -41.47 0.94
CA ASN A 174 -46.78 -40.17 1.59
C ASN A 174 -47.66 -39.19 0.80
N ALA A 175 -48.15 -39.60 -0.38
CA ALA A 175 -49.00 -38.80 -1.25
C ALA A 175 -48.45 -37.37 -1.50
N CYS A 176 -47.13 -37.29 -1.68
CA CYS A 176 -46.40 -36.05 -1.90
C CYS A 176 -46.77 -35.39 -3.24
N GLY A 177 -47.22 -36.18 -4.22
CA GLY A 177 -47.64 -35.69 -5.53
C GLY A 177 -46.48 -35.27 -6.44
N THR A 178 -45.24 -35.50 -6.01
CA THR A 178 -44.03 -35.33 -6.80
C THR A 178 -43.51 -36.71 -7.25
N GLU A 179 -42.72 -36.76 -8.33
CA GLU A 179 -42.16 -38.02 -8.88
C GLU A 179 -40.63 -37.98 -8.97
N ILE A 180 -39.97 -37.17 -8.13
CA ILE A 180 -38.52 -36.90 -8.21
C ILE A 180 -37.70 -38.15 -7.88
N SER A 181 -38.16 -38.96 -6.92
CA SER A 181 -37.51 -40.19 -6.46
C SER A 181 -38.28 -41.47 -6.87
N LYS A 182 -39.22 -41.35 -7.81
CA LYS A 182 -40.04 -42.47 -8.28
C LYS A 182 -39.16 -43.53 -8.97
N PRO A 183 -39.15 -44.78 -8.48
CA PRO A 183 -38.38 -45.85 -9.12
C PRO A 183 -38.90 -46.17 -10.53
N GLU A 184 -38.01 -46.70 -11.39
CA GLU A 184 -38.38 -47.10 -12.76
C GLU A 184 -39.51 -48.14 -12.77
N LEU A 185 -40.49 -47.95 -13.65
CA LEU A 185 -41.66 -48.82 -13.78
C LEU A 185 -41.48 -49.92 -14.84
N VAL A 186 -40.47 -49.81 -15.71
CA VAL A 186 -40.20 -50.75 -16.79
C VAL A 186 -38.70 -51.02 -16.84
N MET A 187 -38.31 -52.30 -16.91
CA MET A 187 -36.92 -52.72 -17.05
C MET A 187 -36.81 -53.78 -18.15
N ALA A 188 -35.67 -53.83 -18.84
CA ALA A 188 -35.39 -54.89 -19.81
C ALA A 188 -35.23 -56.24 -19.10
N CYS A 189 -35.56 -57.32 -19.79
CA CYS A 189 -35.28 -58.65 -19.28
C CYS A 189 -33.79 -58.98 -19.43
N ASP A 190 -33.23 -59.62 -18.42
CA ASP A 190 -31.88 -60.16 -18.49
C ASP A 190 -31.90 -61.34 -19.47
N VAL A 191 -31.50 -61.07 -20.72
CA VAL A 191 -31.23 -62.13 -21.68
C VAL A 191 -30.02 -62.84 -21.14
N THR A 192 -30.23 -63.99 -20.52
CA THR A 192 -29.13 -64.87 -20.13
C THR A 192 -28.42 -65.24 -21.43
N THR A 193 -27.31 -64.55 -21.72
CA THR A 193 -26.40 -64.94 -22.78
C THR A 193 -25.95 -66.33 -22.39
N ILE A 194 -26.46 -67.31 -23.08
CA ILE A 194 -25.96 -68.67 -23.00
C ILE A 194 -24.54 -68.55 -23.52
N GLU A 195 -23.56 -68.43 -22.61
CA GLU A 195 -22.14 -68.61 -22.92
C GLU A 195 -22.00 -70.05 -23.40
N GLY A 196 -22.29 -70.27 -24.68
CA GLY A 196 -21.84 -71.44 -25.38
C GLY A 196 -20.32 -71.32 -25.43
N ASP A 197 -19.64 -72.20 -24.70
CA ASP A 197 -18.21 -72.47 -24.77
C ASP A 197 -17.75 -72.64 -26.23
N TYR A 198 -17.47 -71.55 -26.93
CA TYR A 198 -16.86 -71.58 -28.25
C TYR A 198 -15.34 -71.54 -28.07
N ASN A 199 -14.77 -72.72 -27.82
CA ASN A 199 -13.33 -72.96 -27.84
C ASN A 199 -12.77 -72.74 -29.27
N ILE A 200 -12.37 -71.51 -29.60
CA ILE A 200 -11.50 -71.25 -30.76
C ILE A 200 -10.08 -71.61 -30.34
N THR A 201 -9.67 -72.84 -30.65
CA THR A 201 -8.26 -73.23 -30.61
C THR A 201 -7.49 -72.53 -31.72
N ASN A 202 -6.57 -71.67 -31.28
CA ASN A 202 -5.32 -71.23 -31.91
C ASN A 202 -4.93 -71.97 -33.21
N ASN A 203 -4.63 -71.20 -34.26
CA ASN A 203 -3.33 -71.21 -34.96
C ASN A 203 -3.41 -70.42 -36.26
N ASN A 204 -2.90 -69.18 -36.25
CA ASN A 204 -2.05 -68.63 -37.32
C ASN A 204 -1.74 -67.15 -37.04
N LEU A 205 -0.78 -66.93 -36.14
CA LEU A 205 -0.09 -65.65 -36.01
C LEU A 205 1.40 -65.92 -36.22
N THR A 206 1.80 -66.04 -37.49
CA THR A 206 3.21 -66.01 -37.88
C THR A 206 3.37 -65.12 -39.10
N ASN A 207 4.36 -64.23 -39.02
CA ASN A 207 5.02 -63.48 -40.09
C ASN A 207 4.43 -62.13 -40.48
N LEU A 208 4.78 -61.10 -39.69
CA LEU A 208 5.13 -59.77 -40.20
C LEU A 208 6.36 -59.25 -39.42
N THR A 209 7.53 -59.84 -39.64
CA THR A 209 8.83 -59.26 -39.25
C THR A 209 9.36 -58.43 -40.41
N GLY A 210 9.06 -57.13 -40.40
CA GLY A 210 9.68 -56.13 -41.26
C GLY A 210 10.98 -55.61 -40.63
N ASN A 211 12.07 -55.74 -41.38
CA ASN A 211 13.43 -55.32 -41.06
C ASN A 211 13.56 -53.79 -41.22
N PHE A 212 13.86 -53.06 -40.15
CA PHE A 212 14.24 -51.63 -40.21
C PHE A 212 15.59 -51.42 -39.53
N GLY A 213 16.51 -50.84 -40.29
CA GLY A 213 17.89 -50.58 -39.90
C GLY A 213 18.05 -49.44 -38.90
N ASN A 214 19.25 -49.43 -38.32
CA ASN A 214 19.87 -48.42 -37.47
C ASN A 214 19.29 -46.99 -37.55
N GLY A 215 18.78 -46.54 -36.41
CA GLY A 215 18.50 -45.14 -36.09
C GLY A 215 17.76 -45.10 -34.75
N GLY A 216 18.42 -44.63 -33.70
CA GLY A 216 17.87 -44.62 -32.33
C GLY A 216 16.50 -43.94 -32.29
N ASN A 217 15.50 -44.70 -31.84
CA ASN A 217 14.12 -44.22 -31.70
C ASN A 217 13.86 -43.90 -30.23
N ILE A 218 13.68 -42.60 -29.95
CA ILE A 218 13.04 -42.13 -28.72
C ILE A 218 11.55 -42.42 -28.88
N THR A 219 11.05 -43.38 -28.11
CA THR A 219 9.61 -43.62 -27.94
C THR A 219 8.99 -42.45 -27.20
N TYR A 220 8.22 -41.64 -27.92
CA TYR A 220 7.10 -40.91 -27.33
C TYR A 220 5.87 -41.82 -27.36
N PRO A 221 5.05 -41.86 -26.29
CA PRO A 221 3.80 -42.59 -26.33
C PRO A 221 2.88 -42.00 -27.42
N PRO A 222 2.12 -42.83 -28.16
CA PRO A 222 1.14 -42.33 -29.10
C PRO A 222 0.05 -41.59 -28.34
N CYS A 223 -0.19 -40.33 -28.70
CA CYS A 223 -1.44 -39.65 -28.36
C CYS A 223 -2.56 -40.41 -29.06
N TYR A 224 -3.23 -41.29 -28.33
CA TYR A 224 -4.52 -41.80 -28.76
C TYR A 224 -5.46 -40.63 -28.96
N ASN A 225 -5.94 -40.52 -30.19
CA ASN A 225 -6.92 -39.56 -30.62
C ASN A 225 -8.28 -39.94 -30.00
N THR A 226 -8.45 -39.71 -28.71
CA THR A 226 -9.78 -39.73 -28.09
C THR A 226 -10.43 -38.40 -28.41
N GLY A 227 -11.48 -38.45 -29.24
CA GLY A 227 -12.17 -37.30 -29.77
C GLY A 227 -12.58 -36.30 -28.71
N CYS A 228 -12.08 -35.06 -28.84
CA CYS A 228 -12.70 -33.90 -28.24
C CYS A 228 -13.94 -33.56 -29.07
N THR A 229 -15.09 -34.16 -28.72
CA THR A 229 -16.38 -33.62 -29.18
C THR A 229 -16.62 -32.29 -28.47
N MET A 230 -16.88 -31.24 -29.26
CA MET A 230 -17.18 -29.90 -28.76
C MET A 230 -18.54 -29.90 -28.04
N SER A 231 -18.56 -30.26 -26.76
CA SER A 231 -19.75 -30.06 -25.91
C SER A 231 -19.42 -30.07 -24.42
N ASN A 232 -18.44 -29.29 -23.98
CA ASN A 232 -18.48 -28.59 -22.68
C ASN A 232 -17.24 -27.70 -22.49
N PRO A 233 -17.36 -26.48 -21.96
CA PRO A 233 -16.21 -25.70 -21.56
C PRO A 233 -15.76 -26.13 -20.15
N VAL A 234 -14.46 -26.00 -19.89
CA VAL A 234 -13.81 -26.11 -18.57
C VAL A 234 -13.39 -27.52 -18.11
N ILE A 235 -12.36 -28.08 -18.76
CA ILE A 235 -11.29 -28.81 -18.06
C ILE A 235 -9.94 -28.43 -18.73
N PRO A 236 -8.92 -27.95 -17.98
CA PRO A 236 -7.61 -27.66 -18.56
C PRO A 236 -6.81 -28.95 -18.78
N CYS A 237 -6.26 -29.11 -19.99
CA CYS A 237 -5.29 -30.16 -20.28
C CYS A 237 -3.98 -29.90 -19.52
N TRP A 238 -3.58 -30.86 -18.70
CA TRP A 238 -2.30 -30.86 -17.99
C TRP A 238 -1.19 -31.32 -18.94
N CYS A 239 -0.34 -30.39 -19.39
CA CYS A 239 0.99 -30.72 -19.90
C CYS A 239 2.01 -30.52 -18.78
N GLY A 240 2.89 -31.50 -18.60
CA GLY A 240 3.79 -31.61 -17.45
C GLY A 240 4.63 -30.37 -17.16
N SER A 241 4.65 -30.03 -15.87
CA SER A 241 5.70 -29.34 -15.11
C SER A 241 6.67 -28.43 -15.87
N VAL A 242 6.21 -27.21 -16.17
CA VAL A 242 7.01 -25.99 -16.08
C VAL A 242 6.10 -24.88 -15.56
N LEU A 243 6.49 -24.23 -14.45
CA LEU A 243 5.82 -23.03 -13.94
C LEU A 243 5.97 -21.92 -14.98
N ALA A 244 4.87 -21.55 -15.65
CA ALA A 244 4.81 -20.36 -16.49
C ALA A 244 4.39 -19.17 -15.61
N ASP A 245 5.24 -18.15 -15.56
CA ASP A 245 4.91 -16.84 -15.00
C ASP A 245 3.73 -16.22 -15.77
N LEU A 246 2.72 -15.82 -15.01
CA LEU A 246 1.53 -15.12 -15.48
C LEU A 246 1.89 -13.68 -15.83
N GLU A 247 2.41 -13.43 -17.03
CA GLU A 247 2.27 -12.09 -17.64
C GLU A 247 2.44 -11.99 -19.16
N ASN A 248 2.75 -13.05 -19.92
CA ASN A 248 2.71 -13.01 -21.39
C ASN A 248 2.67 -14.41 -22.05
N PRO A 249 1.56 -14.83 -22.70
CA PRO A 249 1.50 -16.14 -23.34
C PRO A 249 1.59 -16.01 -24.87
N TRP A 250 2.76 -15.67 -25.43
CA TRP A 250 2.98 -15.82 -26.88
C TRP A 250 4.41 -16.33 -27.18
N CYS A 251 4.46 -17.29 -28.11
CA CYS A 251 5.61 -17.87 -28.81
C CYS A 251 6.23 -19.17 -28.24
N CYS A 252 5.68 -20.30 -28.69
CA CYS A 252 6.51 -21.46 -29.03
C CYS A 252 7.18 -21.17 -30.39
N LEU A 253 8.50 -21.00 -30.42
CA LEU A 253 9.28 -21.00 -31.66
C LEU A 253 9.86 -22.39 -31.90
N SER A 254 9.49 -22.97 -33.04
CA SER A 254 10.14 -24.11 -33.66
C SER A 254 11.55 -23.70 -34.11
N THR A 255 12.59 -24.27 -33.50
CA THR A 255 13.98 -24.09 -33.96
C THR A 255 14.26 -25.02 -35.14
N ASN A 256 14.16 -24.48 -36.34
CA ASN A 256 14.96 -24.87 -37.49
C ASN A 256 14.96 -23.67 -38.43
N ASP A 257 16.00 -22.83 -38.38
CA ASP A 257 16.63 -22.29 -39.58
C ASP A 257 17.92 -21.53 -39.28
N VAL A 258 18.76 -21.53 -40.30
CA VAL A 258 20.20 -21.28 -40.34
C VAL A 258 20.52 -19.78 -40.39
N TYR A 259 21.66 -19.41 -39.80
CA TYR A 259 22.29 -18.08 -39.78
C TYR A 259 22.24 -17.30 -41.12
N SER A 260 21.76 -16.04 -41.08
CA SER A 260 22.42 -14.90 -41.71
C SER A 260 21.96 -13.56 -41.10
N SER A 261 22.82 -12.56 -41.23
CA SER A 261 22.99 -11.34 -40.45
C SER A 261 22.02 -10.16 -40.69
N ILE A 262 21.84 -9.35 -39.64
CA ILE A 262 21.65 -7.87 -39.61
C ILE A 262 20.39 -7.31 -40.29
N ASP A 263 19.41 -6.84 -39.50
CA ASP A 263 19.15 -5.40 -39.25
C ASP A 263 18.02 -5.22 -38.22
N GLN A 264 18.08 -4.09 -37.49
CA GLN A 264 17.07 -3.63 -36.53
C GLN A 264 15.79 -3.16 -37.25
N GLU A 265 14.67 -3.23 -36.52
CA GLU A 265 13.31 -2.76 -36.87
C GLU A 265 12.43 -3.77 -37.63
N GLY A 266 11.49 -4.39 -36.91
CA GLY A 266 10.52 -5.31 -37.49
C GLY A 266 9.44 -5.80 -36.52
N CYS A 267 8.81 -4.90 -35.76
CA CYS A 267 7.50 -5.20 -35.17
C CYS A 267 6.42 -4.84 -36.20
N ILE A 268 5.83 -5.85 -36.82
CA ILE A 268 4.65 -5.71 -37.69
C ILE A 268 3.45 -5.39 -36.80
N PHE A 269 3.03 -4.12 -36.80
CA PHE A 269 1.69 -3.72 -36.34
C PHE A 269 0.66 -4.27 -37.33
N CYS A 270 -0.23 -5.15 -36.88
CA CYS A 270 -1.50 -5.38 -37.57
C CYS A 270 -2.33 -4.10 -37.47
N GLY A 271 -2.42 -3.38 -38.58
CA GLY A 271 -3.21 -2.16 -38.72
C GLY A 271 -4.72 -2.43 -38.68
N GLY A 272 -5.43 -1.51 -38.03
CA GLY A 272 -6.85 -1.21 -38.26
C GLY A 272 -6.96 0.26 -38.64
N GLU A 273 -7.64 0.53 -39.77
CA GLU A 273 -7.67 1.79 -40.52
C GLU A 273 -8.32 3.01 -39.85
N PRO A 274 -8.07 4.23 -40.39
CA PRO A 274 -8.51 5.51 -39.83
C PRO A 274 -9.74 6.16 -40.51
N SER A 275 -10.48 6.92 -39.69
CA SER A 275 -11.24 8.15 -39.98
C SER A 275 -12.46 8.12 -40.90
N LEU A 276 -13.54 8.82 -40.51
CA LEU A 276 -13.91 10.12 -41.11
C LEU A 276 -14.89 10.93 -40.22
N PRO A 277 -14.94 12.27 -40.36
CA PRO A 277 -15.58 13.23 -39.47
C PRO A 277 -16.92 13.76 -40.03
N GLY A 278 -17.70 14.45 -39.18
CA GLY A 278 -18.87 15.21 -39.60
C GLY A 278 -19.40 16.13 -38.51
N ASN A 279 -18.87 17.37 -38.46
CA ASN A 279 -19.51 18.56 -37.91
C ASN A 279 -20.40 19.20 -39.02
N PRO A 280 -21.24 20.23 -38.79
CA PRO A 280 -21.27 21.20 -37.68
C PRO A 280 -22.46 21.09 -36.72
#